data_AF-A0A1V5WK27-F1
#
_entry.id   AF-A0A1V5WK27-F1
#
_cell.length_a   1.000
_cell.length_b   1.000
_cell.length_c   1.000
_cell.angle_alpha   90.00
_cell.angle_beta   90.00
_cell.angle_gamma   90.00
#
_symmetry.space_group_name_H-M   'P 1'
#
loop_
_entity.id
_entity.type
_entity.pdbx_description
1 polymer ?
#
loop_
_entity_poly.entity_id
_entity_poly.type
_entity_poly.pdbx_seq_one_letter_code
_entity_poly.pdbx_strand_id
1 'polypeptide(L)'
;MFDEQFYPGYYEDNDFGYRLKLAGIHNHPDFPSLPKVKIDVTCQGTATTLKSGLIRVRFDLLQDYYKRKWGGLPGNEKFIIPFNQEIT
;
A
#
# COMPACT_ATOMS: atom_id res chain seq x y z
N MET A 1 3.85 -7.18 9.43
CA MET A 1 3.44 -8.20 8.43
C MET A 1 2.60 -7.54 7.35
N PHE A 2 2.81 -7.89 6.09
CA PHE A 2 2.01 -7.43 4.95
C PHE A 2 0.69 -8.20 4.85
N ASP A 3 -0.29 -7.62 4.18
CA ASP A 3 -1.58 -8.27 3.88
C ASP A 3 -1.46 -9.02 2.55
N GLU A 4 -1.53 -10.35 2.63
CA GLU A 4 -1.33 -11.26 1.49
C GLU A 4 -2.49 -11.23 0.48
N GLN A 5 -3.59 -10.54 0.80
CA GLN A 5 -4.67 -10.32 -0.16
C GLN A 5 -4.28 -9.34 -1.28
N PHE A 6 -3.23 -8.53 -1.07
CA PHE A 6 -2.58 -7.76 -2.13
C PHE A 6 -1.62 -8.66 -2.91
N TYR A 7 -2.15 -9.39 -3.88
CA TYR A 7 -1.38 -10.31 -4.72
C TYR A 7 -1.51 -9.97 -6.22
N PRO A 8 -0.43 -10.02 -7.01
CA PRO A 8 0.95 -10.39 -6.65
C PRO A 8 1.77 -9.27 -6.00
N GLY A 9 1.12 -8.16 -5.65
CA GLY A 9 1.68 -6.94 -5.08
C GLY A 9 0.84 -5.75 -5.53
N TYR A 10 1.33 -4.53 -5.30
CA TYR A 10 0.63 -3.25 -5.39
C TYR A 10 -0.44 -3.03 -4.29
N TYR A 11 -0.41 -1.84 -3.69
CA TYR A 11 -1.21 -1.38 -2.55
C TYR A 11 -0.84 -1.98 -1.17
N GLU A 12 0.00 -3.01 -1.07
CA GLU A 12 0.47 -3.54 0.21
C GLU A 12 1.38 -2.56 0.98
N ASP A 13 2.14 -1.75 0.25
CA ASP A 13 2.99 -0.70 0.79
C ASP A 13 2.16 0.48 1.31
N ASN A 14 1.13 0.87 0.57
CA ASN A 14 0.14 1.86 1.02
C ASN A 14 -0.61 1.35 2.26
N ASP A 15 -1.01 0.08 2.28
CA ASP A 15 -1.70 -0.54 3.41
C ASP A 15 -0.81 -0.55 4.66
N PHE A 16 0.45 -0.98 4.49
CA PHE A 16 1.42 -1.00 5.56
C PHE A 16 1.73 0.41 6.07
N GLY A 17 1.96 1.36 5.18
CA GLY A 17 2.19 2.77 5.51
C GLY A 17 1.01 3.39 6.27
N TYR A 18 -0.22 3.10 5.86
CA TYR A 18 -1.42 3.57 6.56
C TYR A 18 -1.54 2.96 7.96
N ARG A 19 -1.26 1.66 8.12
CA ARG A 19 -1.22 1.01 9.44
C ARG A 19 -0.15 1.61 10.35
N LEU A 20 1.04 1.93 9.83
CA LEU A 20 2.09 2.62 10.59
C LEU A 20 1.65 4.03 11.02
N LYS A 21 0.91 4.74 10.15
CA LYS A 21 0.30 6.04 10.48
C LYS A 21 -0.71 5.89 11.61
N LEU A 22 -1.63 4.92 11.53
CA LEU A 22 -2.62 4.66 12.58
C LEU A 22 -1.99 4.25 13.92
N ALA A 23 -0.86 3.54 13.87
CA ALA A 23 -0.08 3.17 15.05
C ALA A 23 0.78 4.32 15.61
N GLY A 24 0.79 5.50 14.98
CA GLY A 24 1.59 6.66 15.42
C GLY A 24 3.09 6.56 15.11
N ILE A 25 3.52 5.60 14.30
CA ILE A 25 4.94 5.30 14.04
C ILE A 25 5.50 6.13 12.85
N HIS A 26 4.62 6.67 12.01
CA HIS A 26 4.95 7.38 10.77
C HIS A 26 6.05 8.46 10.93
N ASN A 27 6.15 9.15 12.07
CA ASN A 27 7.10 10.25 12.31
C ASN A 27 7.83 10.14 13.67
N HIS A 28 8.10 8.94 14.18
CA HIS A 28 8.82 8.81 15.45
C HIS A 28 10.24 9.41 15.31
N PRO A 29 10.66 10.37 16.15
CA PRO A 29 11.94 11.07 16.01
C PRO A 29 13.14 10.12 16.09
N ASP A 30 13.03 9.06 16.91
CA ASP A 30 14.09 8.05 17.04
C ASP A 30 14.00 6.93 16.00
N PHE A 31 12.88 6.83 15.28
CA PHE A 31 12.60 5.77 14.30
C PHE A 31 11.78 6.32 13.14
N PRO A 32 12.40 7.01 12.16
CA PRO A 32 11.71 7.38 10.93
C PRO A 32 11.25 6.09 10.23
N SER A 33 9.95 5.82 10.30
CA SER A 33 9.30 4.58 9.86
C SER A 33 9.67 4.13 8.44
N LEU A 34 10.05 5.08 7.59
CA LEU A 34 10.52 4.86 6.22
C LEU A 34 11.67 5.84 5.95
N PRO A 35 12.94 5.40 5.93
CA PRO A 35 14.05 6.26 5.58
C PRO A 35 13.85 6.78 4.15
N LYS A 36 13.75 8.10 4.01
CA LYS A 36 13.57 8.75 2.71
C LYS A 36 14.95 9.11 2.15
N VAL A 37 15.33 8.48 1.05
CA VAL A 37 16.51 8.87 0.27
C VAL A 37 16.04 9.54 -1.02
N LYS A 38 16.59 10.70 -1.33
CA LYS A 38 16.40 11.32 -2.64
C LYS A 38 17.43 10.71 -3.59
N ILE A 39 16.95 9.92 -4.54
CA ILE A 39 17.77 9.37 -5.62
C ILE A 39 17.36 10.03 -6.93
N ASP A 40 18.34 10.41 -7.74
CA ASP A 40 18.11 10.88 -9.10
C ASP A 40 18.17 9.67 -10.04
N VAL A 41 17.01 9.19 -10.49
CA VAL A 41 16.88 7.95 -11.26
C VAL A 41 15.98 8.17 -12.47
N THR A 42 16.47 7.72 -13.62
CA THR A 42 15.67 7.63 -14.84
C THR A 42 14.96 6.30 -14.87
N CYS A 43 13.63 6.30 -14.81
CA CYS A 43 12.84 5.07 -14.91
C CYS A 43 12.87 4.55 -16.35
N GLN A 44 13.61 3.47 -16.62
CA GLN A 44 13.70 2.86 -17.96
C GLN A 44 12.54 1.93 -18.32
N GLY A 45 11.59 1.70 -17.40
CA GLY A 45 10.23 1.22 -17.72
C GLY A 45 10.13 -0.03 -18.60
N THR A 46 11.03 -0.99 -18.48
CA THR A 46 10.96 -2.22 -19.31
C THR A 46 9.81 -3.11 -18.87
N ALA A 47 9.51 -3.15 -17.55
CA ALA A 47 8.41 -3.92 -16.94
C ALA A 47 8.26 -5.32 -17.58
N THR A 48 9.39 -5.97 -17.85
CA THR A 48 9.49 -7.12 -18.78
C THR A 48 8.51 -8.23 -18.44
N THR A 49 8.33 -8.52 -17.15
CA THR A 49 7.42 -9.57 -16.65
C THR A 49 5.95 -9.23 -16.83
N LEU A 50 5.57 -7.95 -16.74
CA LEU A 50 4.20 -7.50 -17.03
C LEU A 50 3.95 -7.49 -18.55
N LYS A 51 4.93 -7.00 -19.33
CA LYS A 51 4.82 -6.96 -20.80
C LYS A 51 4.83 -8.34 -21.44
N SER A 52 5.54 -9.31 -20.86
CA SER A 52 5.55 -10.69 -21.35
C SER A 52 4.27 -11.46 -21.04
N GLY A 53 3.41 -10.94 -20.16
CA GLY A 53 2.18 -11.62 -19.73
C GLY A 53 2.41 -12.79 -18.78
N LEU A 54 3.65 -13.04 -18.34
CA LEU A 54 3.97 -14.08 -17.34
C LEU A 54 3.26 -13.83 -16.01
N ILE A 55 3.03 -12.56 -15.68
CA ILE A 55 2.24 -12.15 -14.52
C ILE A 55 1.14 -11.21 -15.01
N ARG A 56 -0.10 -11.50 -14.62
CA ARG A 56 -1.24 -10.64 -14.87
C ARG A 56 -1.69 -9.99 -13.57
N VAL A 57 -1.51 -8.69 -13.47
CA VAL A 57 -1.95 -7.91 -12.31
C VAL A 57 -3.31 -7.31 -12.58
N ARG A 58 -4.23 -7.45 -11.63
CA ARG A 58 -5.56 -6.83 -11.65
C ARG A 58 -5.57 -5.61 -10.76
N PHE A 59 -4.97 -4.53 -11.24
CA PHE A 59 -4.83 -3.26 -10.51
C PHE A 59 -6.18 -2.71 -10.04
N ASP A 60 -7.22 -2.90 -10.84
CA ASP A 60 -8.60 -2.55 -10.52
C ASP A 60 -9.09 -3.26 -9.25
N LEU A 61 -8.87 -4.57 -9.15
CA LEU A 61 -9.32 -5.37 -8.01
C LEU A 61 -8.54 -5.06 -6.74
N LEU A 62 -7.23 -4.78 -6.87
CA LEU A 62 -6.37 -4.40 -5.75
C LEU A 62 -6.74 -3.02 -5.20
N GLN A 63 -7.01 -2.07 -6.10
CA GLN A 63 -7.52 -0.75 -5.74
C GLN A 63 -8.88 -0.83 -5.04
N ASP A 64 -9.80 -1.63 -5.57
CA ASP A 64 -11.12 -1.81 -4.96
C ASP A 64 -11.03 -2.54 -3.62
N TYR A 65 -10.11 -3.50 -3.47
CA TYR A 65 -9.81 -4.11 -2.17
C TYR A 65 -9.30 -3.08 -1.16
N TYR A 66 -8.33 -2.24 -1.54
CA TYR A 66 -7.85 -1.15 -0.68
C TYR A 66 -8.98 -0.21 -0.25
N LYS A 67 -9.83 0.21 -1.20
CA LYS A 67 -10.99 1.07 -0.92
C LYS A 67 -12.00 0.41 0.01
N ARG A 68 -12.27 -0.88 -0.14
CA ARG A 68 -13.15 -1.62 0.79
C ARG A 68 -12.54 -1.69 2.18
N LYS A 69 -11.22 -1.90 2.26
CA LYS A 69 -10.50 -2.00 3.53
C LYS A 69 -10.41 -0.67 4.27
N TRP A 70 -10.18 0.44 3.58
CA TRP A 70 -9.86 1.73 4.21
C TRP A 70 -10.87 2.85 3.93
N GLY A 71 -11.92 2.59 3.15
CA GLY A 71 -12.99 3.54 2.85
C GLY A 71 -12.59 4.63 1.85
N GLY A 72 -11.39 4.54 1.27
CA GLY A 72 -10.84 5.52 0.33
C GLY A 72 -9.54 5.04 -0.32
N LEU A 73 -8.98 5.86 -1.21
CA LEU A 73 -7.66 5.63 -1.82
C LEU A 73 -6.53 6.08 -0.87
N PRO A 74 -5.27 5.69 -1.13
CA PRO A 74 -4.13 6.16 -0.36
C PRO A 74 -4.14 7.69 -0.18
N GLY A 75 -3.96 8.16 1.06
CA GLY A 75 -4.04 9.57 1.45
C GLY A 75 -5.46 10.13 1.63
N ASN A 76 -6.49 9.37 1.27
CA ASN A 76 -7.92 9.73 1.40
C ASN A 76 -8.71 8.64 2.16
N GLU A 77 -8.03 7.88 3.01
CA GLU A 77 -8.64 6.81 3.80
C GLU A 77 -9.63 7.39 4.83
N LYS A 78 -10.75 6.69 5.04
CA LYS A 78 -11.82 7.10 5.96
C LYS A 78 -11.92 6.22 7.19
N PHE A 79 -11.53 4.96 7.08
CA PHE A 79 -11.66 3.99 8.16
C PHE A 79 -10.37 3.91 8.97
N ILE A 80 -10.48 3.96 10.28
CA ILE A 80 -9.36 3.75 11.21
C ILE A 80 -9.18 2.29 11.61
N ILE A 81 -10.15 1.43 11.26
CA ILE A 81 -10.12 -0.02 11.44
C ILE A 81 -10.42 -0.65 10.08
N PRO A 82 -9.70 -1.72 9.66
CA PRO A 82 -9.98 -2.41 8.40
C PRO A 82 -11.46 -2.75 8.24
N PHE A 83 -11.99 -2.49 7.04
CA PHE A 83 -13.37 -2.75 6.63
C PHE A 83 -14.45 -2.06 7.48
N ASN A 84 -14.07 -1.04 8.27
CA ASN A 84 -14.96 -0.34 9.19
C ASN A 84 -15.69 -1.29 10.16
N GLN A 85 -15.04 -2.39 10.56
CA GLN A 85 -15.60 -3.30 11.54
C GLN A 85 -15.50 -2.67 12.93
N GLU A 86 -16.63 -2.40 13.58
CA GLU A 86 -16.62 -2.07 15.00
C GLU A 86 -16.14 -3.28 15.79
N ILE A 87 -15.26 -3.05 16.78
CA ILE A 87 -14.85 -4.10 17.72
C ILE A 87 -16.11 -4.43 18.54
N THR A 88 -16.76 -5.54 18.20
CA THR A 88 -17.90 -6.08 18.96
C THR A 88 -17.39 -6.89 20.15
#